data_AF-A0A3D1R5Y7-F1
#
_entry.id   AF-A0A3D1R5Y7-F1
#
_cell.length_a   1.000
_cell.length_b   1.000
_cell.length_c   1.000
_cell.angle_alpha   90.00
_cell.angle_beta   90.00
_cell.angle_gamma   90.00
#
_symmetry.space_group_name_H-M   'P 1'
#
loop_
_entity.id
_entity.type
_entity.pdbx_description
1 polymer ?
#
loop_
_entity_poly.entity_id
_entity_poly.type
_entity_poly.pdbx_seq_one_letter_code
_entity_poly.pdbx_strand_id
1 'polypeptide(L)'
;MNCKDCSLLLLDYHFDTLEPGERAQVDEHLESCEACRATLARLESSVPDQLSWPDEAPPADLSAKALERVGTELSRVPTLDMPVVRTPRAAARPAKRSPVRLAIKAVAACLLIGVAGWGWSMHHRRVALAASIDGQHTLSPGSLATLRAQV
;
A
#
# COMPACT_ATOMS: atom_id res chain seq x y z
N MET A 1 -3.79 14.85 -4.27
CA MET A 1 -3.49 15.80 -3.16
C MET A 1 -3.83 17.24 -3.56
N ASN A 2 -4.04 18.18 -2.62
CA ASN A 2 -4.25 19.59 -2.93
C ASN A 2 -2.93 20.40 -2.91
N CYS A 3 -2.94 21.62 -3.43
CA CYS A 3 -1.72 22.45 -3.56
C CYS A 3 -1.08 22.81 -2.21
N LYS A 4 -1.89 23.01 -1.16
CA LYS A 4 -1.40 23.40 0.17
C LYS A 4 -0.64 22.23 0.79
N ASP A 5 -1.21 21.03 0.75
CA ASP A 5 -0.58 19.83 1.28
C ASP A 5 0.70 19.49 0.48
N CYS A 6 0.64 19.60 -0.85
CA CYS A 6 1.83 19.41 -1.69
C CYS A 6 2.94 20.40 -1.30
N SER A 7 2.63 21.69 -1.11
CA SER A 7 3.63 22.70 -0.75
C SER A 7 4.35 22.43 0.57
N LEU A 8 3.70 21.77 1.51
CA LEU A 8 4.31 21.38 2.80
C LEU A 8 5.29 20.21 2.64
N LEU A 9 5.08 19.35 1.64
CA LEU A 9 5.90 18.17 1.39
C LEU A 9 7.03 18.41 0.38
N LEU A 10 7.10 19.57 -0.28
CA LEU A 10 8.11 19.85 -1.31
C LEU A 10 9.55 19.82 -0.79
N LEU A 11 9.77 20.21 0.47
CA LEU A 11 11.10 20.20 1.08
C LEU A 11 11.58 18.76 1.30
N ASP A 12 10.72 17.93 1.89
CA ASP A 12 11.00 16.51 2.11
C ASP A 12 11.08 15.73 0.79
N TYR A 13 10.29 16.15 -0.21
CA TYR A 13 10.38 15.62 -1.57
C TYR A 13 11.76 15.88 -2.17
N HIS A 14 12.26 17.12 -2.07
CA HIS A 14 13.56 17.53 -2.59
C HIS A 14 14.73 16.79 -1.91
N PHE A 15 14.66 16.57 -0.60
CA PHE A 15 15.70 15.86 0.16
C PHE A 15 15.55 14.34 0.21
N ASP A 16 14.60 13.77 -0.55
CA ASP A 16 14.36 12.33 -0.60
C ASP A 16 14.01 11.70 0.77
N THR A 17 13.24 12.42 1.59
CA THR A 17 12.85 11.98 2.95
C THR A 17 11.39 11.54 3.09
N LEU A 18 10.60 11.62 2.01
CA LEU A 18 9.19 11.20 2.03
C LEU A 18 9.04 9.68 2.03
N GLU A 19 7.97 9.20 2.67
CA GLU A 19 7.53 7.82 2.55
C GLU A 19 7.05 7.52 1.12
N PRO A 20 7.17 6.28 0.62
CA PRO A 20 6.85 5.94 -0.77
C PRO A 20 5.43 6.34 -1.21
N GLY A 21 4.46 6.23 -0.29
CA GLY A 21 3.07 6.60 -0.58
C GLY A 21 2.83 8.11 -0.64
N GLU A 22 3.63 8.90 0.06
CA GLU A 22 3.56 10.37 0.03
C GLU A 22 4.24 10.90 -1.23
N ARG A 23 5.41 10.33 -1.58
CA ARG A 23 6.09 10.65 -2.84
C ARG A 23 5.18 10.45 -4.04
N ALA A 24 4.53 9.28 -4.15
CA ALA A 24 3.63 9.01 -5.28
C ALA A 24 2.48 10.04 -5.39
N GLN A 25 1.97 10.53 -4.26
CA GLN A 25 0.92 11.56 -4.25
C GLN A 25 1.45 12.95 -4.64
N VAL A 26 2.70 13.27 -4.28
CA VAL A 26 3.37 14.49 -4.73
C VAL A 26 3.66 14.41 -6.23
N ASP A 27 4.18 13.29 -6.72
CA ASP A 27 4.47 13.06 -8.13
C ASP A 27 3.22 13.26 -9.00
N GLU A 28 2.12 12.59 -8.66
CA GLU A 28 0.82 12.74 -9.35
C GLU A 28 0.34 14.20 -9.37
N HIS A 29 0.55 14.95 -8.28
CA HIS A 29 0.17 16.35 -8.21
C HIS A 29 1.07 17.24 -9.09
N LEU A 30 2.37 16.98 -9.11
CA LEU A 30 3.34 17.74 -9.91
C LEU A 30 3.12 17.56 -11.41
N GLU A 31 2.61 16.41 -11.86
CA GLU A 31 2.24 16.17 -13.27
C GLU A 31 1.20 17.16 -13.78
N SER A 32 0.25 17.56 -12.93
CA SER A 32 -0.90 18.39 -13.31
C SER A 32 -0.82 19.85 -12.83
N CYS A 33 -0.01 20.15 -11.81
CA CYS A 33 0.03 21.46 -11.18
C CYS A 33 1.30 22.26 -11.52
N GLU A 34 1.14 23.28 -12.37
CA GLU A 34 2.24 24.19 -12.74
C GLU A 34 2.73 25.04 -11.55
N ALA A 35 1.84 25.49 -10.67
CA ALA A 35 2.21 26.32 -9.52
C ALA A 35 3.12 25.57 -8.52
N CYS A 36 2.83 24.29 -8.27
CA CYS A 36 3.66 23.45 -7.40
C CYS A 36 5.01 23.13 -8.05
N ARG A 37 5.06 22.86 -9.36
CA ARG A 37 6.33 22.74 -10.11
C ARG A 37 7.18 24.01 -10.06
N ALA A 38 6.56 25.17 -10.24
CA ALA A 38 7.27 26.46 -10.13
C ALA A 38 7.81 26.71 -8.71
N THR A 39 7.12 26.23 -7.68
CA THR A 39 7.59 26.32 -6.30
C THR A 39 8.77 25.39 -6.05
N LEU A 40 8.70 24.15 -6.55
CA LEU A 40 9.80 23.19 -6.47
C LEU A 40 11.05 23.71 -7.18
N ALA A 41 10.91 24.27 -8.39
CA ALA A 41 12.04 24.86 -9.12
C ALA A 41 12.71 26.03 -8.37
N ARG A 42 11.92 26.85 -7.65
CA ARG A 42 12.49 27.91 -6.79
C ARG A 42 13.28 27.32 -5.64
N LEU A 43 12.75 26.27 -5.01
CA LEU A 43 13.44 25.55 -3.93
C LEU A 43 14.77 25.00 -4.45
N GLU A 44 14.77 24.26 -5.56
CA GLU A 44 15.97 23.71 -6.20
C GLU A 44 17.01 24.78 -6.54
N SER A 45 16.59 25.95 -7.03
CA SER A 45 17.51 27.06 -7.32
C SER A 45 18.10 27.74 -6.08
N SER A 46 17.43 27.62 -4.93
CA SER A 46 17.84 28.26 -3.68
C SER A 46 18.77 27.39 -2.84
N VAL A 47 18.71 26.07 -3.02
CA VAL A 47 19.60 25.12 -2.36
C VAL A 47 20.88 25.08 -3.19
N PRO A 48 22.03 25.52 -2.66
CA PRO A 48 23.29 25.42 -3.37
C PRO A 48 23.57 23.94 -3.67
N ASP A 49 24.07 23.65 -4.87
CA ASP A 49 24.45 22.31 -5.26
C ASP A 49 25.45 21.76 -4.24
N GLN A 50 25.00 20.80 -3.43
CA GLN A 50 25.81 20.21 -2.37
C GLN A 50 27.06 19.52 -2.93
N LEU A 51 27.05 19.14 -4.21
CA LEU A 51 28.19 18.57 -4.93
C LEU A 51 29.25 19.61 -5.30
N SER A 52 28.92 20.90 -5.26
CA SER A 52 29.87 21.99 -5.52
C SER A 52 30.74 22.33 -4.30
N TRP A 53 30.48 21.71 -3.15
CA TRP A 53 31.30 21.93 -1.97
C TRP A 53 32.69 21.35 -2.19
N PRO A 54 33.76 22.13 -1.94
CA PRO A 54 35.11 21.62 -2.11
C PRO A 54 35.34 20.47 -1.15
N ASP A 55 35.78 19.34 -1.70
CA ASP A 55 36.26 18.19 -0.93
C ASP A 55 37.67 18.50 -0.38
N GLU A 56 37.73 19.50 0.50
CA GLU A 56 38.95 19.87 1.19
C GLU A 56 39.11 19.00 2.43
N ALA A 57 40.27 18.35 2.54
CA ALA A 57 40.56 17.48 3.66
C ALA A 57 40.42 18.29 4.97
N PRO A 58 39.63 17.80 5.94
CA PRO A 58 39.48 18.49 7.21
C PRO A 58 40.85 18.62 7.88
N PRO A 59 41.12 19.74 8.58
CA PRO A 59 42.38 19.91 9.29
C PRO A 59 42.61 18.75 10.25
N ALA A 60 43.85 18.25 10.32
CA ALA A 60 44.18 17.04 11.07
C ALA A 60 43.83 17.11 12.57
N ASP A 61 43.69 18.32 13.12
CA ASP A 61 43.33 18.58 14.51
C ASP A 61 41.82 18.77 14.74
N LEU A 62 40.98 18.76 13.70
CA LEU A 62 39.54 18.99 13.82
C LEU A 62 38.92 18.00 14.80
N SER A 63 39.19 16.71 14.62
CA SER A 63 38.65 15.65 15.47
C SER A 63 39.04 15.83 16.94
N ALA A 64 40.30 16.20 17.20
CA ALA A 64 40.80 16.45 18.54
C ALA A 64 40.10 17.68 19.17
N LYS A 65 40.02 18.79 18.43
CA LYS A 65 39.35 20.03 18.86
C LYS A 65 37.85 19.82 19.09
N ALA A 66 37.19 19.03 18.24
CA ALA A 66 35.77 18.73 18.39
C ALA A 66 35.50 17.91 19.65
N LEU A 67 36.31 16.88 19.92
CA LEU A 67 36.19 16.06 21.13
C LEU A 67 36.48 16.86 22.40
N GLU A 68 37.50 17.72 22.38
CA GLU A 68 37.80 18.61 23.49
C GLU A 68 36.64 19.58 23.77
N ARG A 69 36.03 20.13 22.72
CA ARG A 69 34.88 21.02 22.83
C ARG A 69 33.63 20.31 23.35
N VAL A 70 33.36 19.09 22.89
CA VAL A 70 32.27 18.28 23.44
C VAL A 70 32.52 17.93 24.91
N GLY A 71 33.74 17.53 25.28
CA GLY A 71 34.09 17.20 26.68
C GLY A 71 33.94 18.39 27.63
N THR A 72 34.36 19.58 27.20
CA THR A 72 34.21 20.82 27.98
C THR A 72 32.76 21.26 28.12
N GLU A 73 31.93 21.14 27.07
CA GLU A 73 30.51 21.45 27.15
C GLU A 73 29.74 20.43 28.00
N LEU A 74 30.00 19.12 27.84
CA LEU A 74 29.38 18.08 28.68
C LEU A 74 29.70 18.25 30.17
N SER A 75 30.86 18.82 30.49
CA SER A 75 31.24 19.14 31.88
C SER A 75 30.52 20.37 32.44
N ARG A 76 29.98 21.23 31.58
CA ARG A 76 29.23 22.44 31.95
C ARG A 76 27.73 22.23 32.00
N VAL A 77 27.21 21.20 31.34
CA VAL A 77 25.79 20.87 31.41
C VAL A 77 25.49 20.43 32.85
N PRO A 78 24.66 21.17 33.62
CA PRO A 78 24.18 20.68 34.91
C PRO A 78 23.46 19.36 34.65
N THR A 79 23.73 18.33 35.44
CA THR A 79 22.92 17.11 35.42
C THR A 79 21.50 17.49 35.82
N LEU A 80 20.68 17.83 34.83
CA LEU A 80 19.25 17.92 35.00
C LEU A 80 18.84 16.50 35.36
N ASP A 81 18.46 16.32 36.63
CA ASP A 81 17.91 15.07 37.16
C ASP A 81 16.56 14.85 36.47
N MET A 82 16.64 14.38 35.23
CA MET A 82 15.48 14.18 34.40
C MET A 82 14.82 12.92 34.95
N PRO A 83 13.60 13.01 35.50
CA PRO A 83 12.93 11.82 36.00
C PRO A 83 12.79 10.85 34.84
N VAL A 84 13.48 9.71 34.92
CA VAL A 84 13.33 8.63 33.96
C VAL A 84 11.89 8.18 34.05
N VAL A 85 11.07 8.63 33.10
CA VAL A 85 9.69 8.17 32.94
C VAL A 85 9.77 6.73 32.49
N ARG A 86 9.79 5.81 33.48
CA ARG A 86 9.60 4.39 33.24
C ARG A 86 8.18 4.23 32.75
N THR A 87 7.99 4.16 31.44
CA THR A 87 6.71 3.72 30.90
C THR A 87 6.47 2.33 31.48
N PRO A 88 5.30 2.08 32.09
CA PRO A 88 4.98 0.74 32.56
C PRO A 88 5.06 -0.18 31.35
N ARG A 89 6.05 -1.08 31.34
CA ARG A 89 6.17 -2.14 30.34
C ARG A 89 4.80 -2.79 30.28
N ALA A 90 4.09 -2.60 29.16
CA ALA A 90 2.77 -3.16 28.96
C ALA A 90 2.89 -4.66 29.20
N ALA A 91 2.44 -5.12 30.38
CA ALA A 91 2.39 -6.53 30.68
C ALA A 91 1.57 -7.15 29.55
N ALA A 92 2.17 -8.07 28.80
CA ALA A 92 1.52 -8.71 27.68
C ALA A 92 0.20 -9.28 28.18
N ARG A 93 -0.93 -8.66 27.81
CA ARG A 93 -2.25 -9.13 28.20
C ARG A 93 -2.42 -10.50 27.56
N PRO A 94 -2.73 -11.57 28.32
CA PRO A 94 -2.93 -12.88 27.74
C PRO A 94 -4.09 -12.77 26.75
N ALA A 95 -3.84 -13.19 25.51
CA ALA A 95 -4.83 -13.15 24.44
C ALA A 95 -6.00 -14.09 24.78
N LYS A 96 -7.04 -13.54 25.41
CA LYS A 96 -8.23 -14.31 25.77
C LYS A 96 -8.99 -14.67 24.49
N ARG A 97 -9.03 -15.95 24.14
CA ARG A 97 -9.79 -16.47 22.99
C ARG A 97 -11.28 -16.19 23.25
N SER A 98 -11.87 -15.25 22.50
CA SER A 98 -13.29 -14.96 22.64
C SER A 98 -14.12 -15.96 21.81
N PRO A 99 -15.20 -16.54 22.38
CA PRO A 99 -16.05 -17.49 21.67
C PRO A 99 -16.74 -16.85 20.46
N VAL A 100 -16.89 -15.51 20.47
CA VAL A 100 -17.44 -14.74 19.35
C VAL A 100 -16.53 -14.81 18.11
N ARG A 101 -15.20 -14.74 18.27
CA ARG A 101 -14.27 -14.88 17.13
C ARG A 101 -14.31 -16.29 16.53
N LEU A 102 -14.62 -17.31 17.34
CA LEU A 102 -14.81 -18.68 16.86
C LEU A 102 -16.13 -18.82 16.09
N ALA A 103 -17.21 -18.21 16.60
CA ALA A 103 -18.51 -18.20 15.94
C ALA A 103 -18.46 -17.50 14.57
N ILE A 104 -17.77 -16.35 14.46
CA ILE A 104 -17.60 -15.63 13.18
C ILE A 104 -16.91 -16.52 12.13
N LYS A 105 -15.86 -17.26 12.53
CA LYS A 105 -15.16 -18.19 11.61
C LYS A 105 -16.06 -19.34 11.15
N ALA A 106 -16.90 -19.88 12.04
CA ALA A 106 -17.83 -20.95 11.69
C ALA A 106 -18.91 -20.49 10.70
N VAL A 107 -19.47 -19.29 10.89
CA VAL A 107 -20.48 -18.71 9.99
C VAL A 107 -19.90 -18.48 8.58
N ALA A 108 -18.67 -17.95 8.50
CA ALA A 108 -18.00 -17.75 7.21
C ALA A 108 -17.77 -19.08 6.46
N ALA A 109 -17.39 -20.15 7.17
CA ALA A 109 -17.23 -21.48 6.57
C ALA A 109 -18.57 -22.05 6.05
N CYS A 110 -19.66 -21.92 6.81
CA CYS A 110 -20.98 -22.37 6.38
C CYS A 110 -21.49 -21.62 5.15
N LEU A 111 -21.24 -20.31 5.05
CA LEU A 111 -21.61 -19.51 3.88
C LEU A 111 -20.88 -19.97 2.61
N LEU A 112 -19.57 -20.23 2.69
CA LEU A 112 -18.78 -20.73 1.55
C LEU A 112 -19.25 -22.11 1.07
N ILE A 113 -19.54 -23.02 2.02
CA ILE A 113 -20.06 -24.36 1.70
C ILE A 113 -21.46 -24.28 1.07
N GLY A 114 -22.33 -23.41 1.60
CA GLY A 114 -23.69 -23.21 1.08
C GLY A 114 -23.69 -22.69 -0.36
N VAL A 115 -22.86 -21.68 -0.67
CA VAL A 115 -22.77 -21.09 -2.01
C VAL A 115 -22.17 -22.09 -3.02
N ALA A 116 -21.11 -22.81 -2.64
CA ALA A 116 -20.48 -23.82 -3.50
C ALA A 116 -21.42 -25.00 -3.78
N GLY A 117 -22.13 -25.50 -2.76
CA GLY A 117 -23.11 -26.57 -2.91
C GLY A 117 -24.31 -26.18 -3.77
N TRP A 118 -24.78 -24.93 -3.66
CA TRP A 118 -25.89 -24.43 -4.46
C TRP A 118 -25.52 -24.28 -5.94
N GLY A 119 -24.30 -23.82 -6.23
CA GLY A 119 -23.76 -23.76 -7.59
C GLY A 119 -23.63 -25.14 -8.23
N TRP A 120 -23.12 -26.13 -7.48
CA TRP A 120 -22.99 -27.52 -7.96
C TRP A 120 -24.34 -28.17 -8.26
N SER A 121 -25.32 -28.01 -7.34
CA SER A 121 -26.67 -28.53 -7.52
C SER A 121 -27.40 -27.90 -8.71
N MET A 122 -27.25 -26.57 -8.88
CA MET A 122 -27.82 -25.86 -10.02
C MET A 122 -27.17 -26.27 -11.34
N HIS A 123 -25.86 -26.51 -11.37
CA HIS A 123 -25.17 -27.00 -12.57
C HIS A 123 -25.70 -28.38 -13.00
N HIS A 124 -25.82 -29.33 -12.07
CA HIS A 124 -26.39 -30.65 -12.38
C HIS A 124 -27.87 -30.58 -12.83
N ARG A 125 -28.68 -29.70 -12.24
CA ARG A 125 -30.07 -29.49 -12.68
C ARG A 125 -30.15 -28.92 -14.10
N ARG A 126 -29.22 -28.03 -14.48
CA ARG A 126 -29.13 -27.48 -15.84
C ARG A 126 -28.71 -28.53 -16.86
N VAL A 127 -27.78 -29.42 -16.52
CA VAL A 127 -27.36 -30.54 -17.40
C VAL A 127 -28.51 -31.54 -17.62
N ALA A 128 -29.32 -31.82 -16.58
CA ALA A 128 -30.49 -32.68 -16.72
C ALA A 128 -31.60 -32.06 -17.59
N LEU A 129 -31.83 -30.74 -17.49
CA LEU A 129 -32.79 -30.03 -18.34
C LEU A 129 -32.31 -29.91 -19.79
N ALA A 130 -31.02 -29.67 -20.03
CA ALA A 130 -30.45 -29.65 -21.38
C ALA A 130 -30.57 -30.99 -22.10
N ALA A 131 -30.35 -32.11 -21.39
CA ALA A 131 -30.55 -33.45 -21.94
C ALA A 131 -32.03 -33.74 -22.32
N SER A 132 -32.99 -33.12 -21.62
CA SER A 132 -34.42 -33.28 -21.93
C SER A 132 -34.87 -32.47 -23.16
N ILE A 133 -34.18 -31.37 -23.48
CA ILE A 133 -34.47 -30.53 -24.65
C ILE A 133 -33.87 -31.14 -25.91
N ASP A 134 -32.64 -31.67 -25.86
CA ASP A 134 -32.03 -32.38 -27.00
C ASP A 134 -32.77 -33.68 -27.37
N GLY A 135 -33.42 -34.33 -26.40
CA GLY A 135 -34.27 -35.50 -26.63
C GLY A 135 -35.58 -35.20 -27.37
N GLN A 136 -36.03 -33.93 -27.44
CA GLN A 136 -37.27 -33.56 -28.13
C GLN A 136 -37.06 -33.16 -29.60
N HIS A 137 -35.83 -32.93 -30.05
CA HIS A 137 -35.56 -32.52 -31.44
C HIS A 137 -35.34 -33.69 -32.43
N THR A 138 -35.30 -34.95 -31.99
CA THR A 138 -35.01 -36.09 -32.88
C THR A 138 -36.19 -36.94 -33.32
N LEU A 139 -37.44 -36.60 -32.97
CA LEU A 139 -38.62 -37.32 -33.48
C LEU A 139 -39.74 -36.37 -33.90
N SER A 140 -39.57 -35.69 -35.04
CA SER A 140 -40.69 -35.23 -35.85
C SER A 140 -40.82 -36.14 -37.08
N PRO A 141 -41.74 -37.13 -37.06
CA PRO A 141 -42.08 -37.88 -38.25
C PRO A 141 -43.05 -37.03 -39.08
N GLY A 142 -42.55 -36.30 -40.08
CA GLY A 142 -43.48 -35.58 -40.96
C GLY A 142 -43.00 -34.42 -41.82
N SER A 143 -41.70 -34.19 -42.05
CA SER A 143 -41.29 -33.24 -43.11
C SER A 143 -40.73 -33.98 -44.33
N LEU A 144 -41.41 -33.76 -45.45
CA LEU A 144 -41.32 -34.48 -46.71
C LEU A 144 -39.98 -34.31 -47.42
N ALA A 145 -39.61 -35.39 -48.11
CA ALA A 145 -38.65 -35.45 -49.20
C ALA A 145 -38.76 -34.29 -50.20
N THR A 146 -37.62 -33.74 -50.61
CA THR A 146 -37.43 -33.25 -51.98
C THR A 146 -36.07 -33.70 -52.52
N LEU A 147 -36.16 -34.31 -53.70
CA LEU A 147 -35.12 -34.91 -54.54
C LEU A 147 -33.91 -34.02 -54.83
N ARG A 148 -32.72 -34.65 -54.95
CA ARG A 148 -31.98 -34.67 -56.22
C ARG A 148 -30.88 -35.73 -56.25
N ALA A 149 -31.04 -36.71 -57.13
CA ALA A 149 -29.95 -37.51 -57.69
C ALA A 149 -29.59 -36.93 -59.07
N GLN A 150 -28.31 -36.60 -59.26
CA GLN A 150 -27.56 -36.43 -60.51
C GLN A 150 -26.13 -36.85 -60.10
N VAL A 151 -25.45 -37.85 -60.67
CA VAL A 151 -25.44 -38.47 -62.01
C VAL A 151 -25.21 -39.97 -61.84
#